data_AF-M5V228-F1
#
_entry.id   AF-M5V228-F1
#
_cell.length_a   1.000
_cell.length_b   1.000
_cell.length_c   1.000
_cell.angle_alpha   90.00
_cell.angle_beta   90.00
_cell.angle_gamma   90.00
#
_symmetry.space_group_name_H-M   'P 1'
#
loop_
_entity.id
_entity.type
_entity.pdbx_description
1 polymer ?
#
loop_
_entity_poly.entity_id
_entity_poly.type
_entity_poly.pdbx_seq_one_letter_code
_entity_poly.pdbx_strand_id
1 'polypeptide(L)'
;MFFFNVPMFKKMGRILPNRLAGRLLSTWFFFLLCTGYSTLYGNSTFSYAELLRQAREELDRLRYDQALQKLQIADSLGSKKTGVYYEIEGRAWIGKGDLTTAMKSFEQSIGLDPENTSLMNEISAGYEELRKPTKAYQFARLSLSKNPENPLLRYKILILSSKLGNLEYYEETLNWIRENNPYKEDLSAIEAEVNTSYEFGRIDETISKCKKFLLHFPDNPFLHRTLLLSLKKKKSSHLEQFLLDRAAIFRNEPIFAYESALEFLQNRKFNDSLAMSRRAFYLCLKKNGNCEKEILYPLHRIYRQQGSITDVQAIEILQEIVESGRKIDSEFLDAKLKQTGYNRELLLFSLFYLRKNPTSNSNFKAEEWKSYFAKLRKQKEEEDLSKIASPFAYDSEESSFLSEK
;
A
#
# COMPACT_ATOMS: atom_id res chain seq x y z
N MET A 1 1.44 58.94 26.70
CA MET A 1 1.64 60.24 27.38
C MET A 1 1.30 61.34 26.39
N PHE A 2 0.46 62.29 26.82
CA PHE A 2 0.16 63.61 26.23
C PHE A 2 -0.72 63.74 24.96
N PHE A 3 -1.98 64.12 25.25
CA PHE A 3 -2.81 65.18 24.66
C PHE A 3 -2.17 66.12 23.62
N PHE A 4 -2.94 66.47 22.59
CA PHE A 4 -3.20 67.85 22.11
C PHE A 4 -4.47 67.81 21.24
N ASN A 5 -5.63 68.27 21.71
CA ASN A 5 -6.17 69.64 21.75
C ASN A 5 -6.44 70.26 20.35
N VAL A 6 -7.72 70.58 20.15
CA VAL A 6 -8.35 71.14 18.93
C VAL A 6 -8.30 72.67 18.97
N PRO A 7 -8.36 73.36 17.81
CA PRO A 7 -9.30 74.49 17.70
C PRO A 7 -10.06 74.45 16.35
N MET A 8 -11.40 74.41 16.39
CA MET A 8 -12.33 75.55 16.42
C MET A 8 -12.64 76.10 15.02
N PHE A 9 -13.73 75.62 14.40
CA PHE A 9 -14.37 76.31 13.28
C PHE A 9 -15.71 76.92 13.71
N LYS A 10 -15.84 78.19 13.35
CA LYS A 10 -16.87 79.17 13.69
C LYS A 10 -18.17 78.88 12.92
N LYS A 11 -19.30 79.05 13.59
CA LYS A 11 -20.67 78.99 13.04
C LYS A 11 -20.87 79.93 11.84
N MET A 12 -21.50 79.43 10.77
CA MET A 12 -22.50 80.15 9.98
C MET A 12 -23.64 79.18 9.65
N GLY A 13 -24.86 79.61 9.96
CA GLY A 13 -26.06 78.79 9.84
C GLY A 13 -26.91 79.11 8.61
N ARG A 14 -27.79 78.15 8.32
CA ARG A 14 -28.95 78.14 7.40
C ARG A 14 -28.54 78.07 5.92
N ILE A 15 -29.11 77.20 5.07
CA ILE A 15 -30.52 76.82 4.92
C ILE A 15 -30.56 75.36 4.40
N LEU A 16 -31.20 74.43 5.13
CA LEU A 16 -31.57 73.12 4.59
C LEU A 16 -32.95 73.25 3.93
N PRO A 17 -33.12 72.89 2.64
CA PRO A 17 -34.45 72.66 2.11
C PRO A 17 -34.98 71.33 2.66
N ASN A 18 -36.20 71.38 3.19
CA ASN A 18 -37.02 70.23 3.53
C ASN A 18 -36.98 69.18 2.40
N ARG A 19 -36.29 68.06 2.63
CA ARG A 19 -36.48 66.82 1.88
C ARG A 19 -36.75 65.69 2.86
N LEU A 20 -38.05 65.47 3.09
CA LEU A 20 -38.74 64.25 3.49
C LEU A 20 -37.83 63.14 4.07
N ALA A 21 -37.92 62.95 5.39
CA ALA A 21 -37.39 61.81 6.15
C ALA A 21 -38.02 60.44 5.77
N GLY A 22 -38.68 60.34 4.61
CA GLY A 22 -39.38 59.13 4.15
C GLY A 22 -38.58 58.24 3.20
N ARG A 23 -37.33 58.57 2.83
CA ARG A 23 -36.52 57.78 1.88
C ARG A 23 -35.30 57.05 2.46
N LEU A 24 -34.84 57.40 3.67
CA LEU A 24 -33.68 56.75 4.29
C LEU A 24 -34.00 55.39 4.90
N LEU A 25 -35.23 55.20 5.41
CA LEU A 25 -35.71 53.90 5.85
C LEU A 25 -35.76 52.90 4.68
N SER A 26 -36.13 53.37 3.48
CA SER A 26 -36.19 52.52 2.28
C SER A 26 -34.81 52.04 1.83
N THR A 27 -33.77 52.86 1.89
CA THR A 27 -32.41 52.45 1.47
C THR A 27 -31.75 51.53 2.49
N TRP A 28 -31.90 51.79 3.80
CA TRP A 28 -31.39 50.89 4.84
C TRP A 28 -32.13 49.56 4.84
N PHE A 29 -33.47 49.60 4.69
CA PHE A 29 -34.26 48.38 4.55
C PHE A 29 -33.91 47.63 3.26
N PHE A 30 -33.61 48.31 2.14
CA PHE A 30 -33.14 47.67 0.91
C PHE A 30 -31.76 47.04 1.09
N PHE A 31 -30.80 47.70 1.74
CA PHE A 31 -29.50 47.08 2.04
C PHE A 31 -29.63 45.91 3.02
N LEU A 32 -30.49 46.02 4.03
CA LEU A 32 -30.73 44.96 5.01
C LEU A 32 -31.52 43.80 4.42
N LEU A 33 -32.39 44.07 3.45
CA LEU A 33 -33.11 43.09 2.65
C LEU A 33 -32.17 42.48 1.60
N CYS A 34 -31.23 43.21 1.00
CA CYS A 34 -30.21 42.65 0.10
C CYS A 34 -29.17 41.83 0.84
N THR A 35 -28.70 42.27 2.02
CA THR A 35 -27.79 41.47 2.86
C THR A 35 -28.53 40.29 3.48
N GLY A 36 -29.80 40.48 3.88
CA GLY A 36 -30.71 39.42 4.28
C GLY A 36 -30.94 38.41 3.16
N TYR A 37 -31.27 38.85 1.94
CA TYR A 37 -31.49 37.97 0.78
C TYR A 37 -30.19 37.28 0.34
N SER A 38 -29.04 37.97 0.41
CA SER A 38 -27.72 37.41 0.12
C SER A 38 -27.22 36.42 1.18
N THR A 39 -27.76 36.47 2.40
CA THR A 39 -27.40 35.55 3.49
C THR A 39 -28.42 34.41 3.65
N LEU A 40 -29.70 34.64 3.30
CA LEU A 40 -30.79 33.64 3.33
C LEU A 40 -30.87 32.81 2.05
N TYR A 41 -30.63 33.40 0.89
CA TYR A 41 -30.40 32.68 -0.36
C TYR A 41 -28.90 32.73 -0.63
N GLY A 42 -28.25 31.57 -0.65
CA GLY A 42 -26.82 31.41 -0.94
C GLY A 42 -26.42 31.80 -2.37
N ASN A 43 -26.82 32.99 -2.83
CA ASN A 43 -26.37 33.59 -4.06
C ASN A 43 -24.97 34.14 -3.83
N SER A 44 -23.99 33.23 -3.78
CA SER A 44 -22.59 33.58 -4.00
C SER A 44 -22.52 34.43 -5.27
N THR A 45 -21.94 35.64 -5.18
CA THR A 45 -21.64 36.48 -6.35
C THR A 45 -20.61 35.84 -7.28
N PHE A 46 -19.93 34.77 -6.83
CA PHE A 46 -18.95 34.03 -7.58
C PHE A 46 -19.60 32.89 -8.37
N SER A 47 -19.15 32.71 -9.61
CA SER A 47 -19.54 31.58 -10.45
C SER A 47 -18.98 30.26 -9.89
N TYR A 48 -19.56 29.14 -10.31
CA TYR A 48 -19.07 27.81 -9.94
C TYR A 48 -17.57 27.64 -10.24
N ALA A 49 -17.12 28.05 -11.43
CA ALA A 49 -15.71 27.99 -11.82
C ALA A 49 -14.81 28.87 -10.94
N GLU A 50 -15.29 30.05 -10.55
CA GLU A 50 -14.55 30.96 -9.67
C GLU A 50 -14.43 30.40 -8.25
N LEU A 51 -15.46 29.72 -7.74
CA LEU A 51 -15.39 29.04 -6.45
C LEU A 51 -14.42 27.86 -6.47
N LEU A 52 -14.36 27.08 -7.57
CA LEU A 52 -13.34 26.05 -7.74
C LEU A 52 -11.93 26.64 -7.78
N ARG A 53 -11.74 27.77 -8.48
CA ARG A 53 -10.46 28.48 -8.55
C ARG A 53 -10.02 28.93 -7.15
N GLN A 54 -10.91 29.56 -6.39
CA GLN A 54 -10.66 29.94 -5.00
C GLN A 54 -10.35 28.73 -4.11
N ALA A 55 -11.10 27.62 -4.26
CA ALA A 55 -10.83 26.40 -3.51
C ALA A 55 -9.41 25.87 -3.78
N ARG A 56 -8.94 25.93 -5.04
CA ARG A 56 -7.57 25.56 -5.40
C ARG A 56 -6.53 26.51 -4.80
N GLU A 57 -6.76 27.82 -4.80
CA GLU A 57 -5.88 28.78 -4.11
C GLU A 57 -5.79 28.50 -2.61
N GLU A 58 -6.89 28.07 -1.99
CA GLU A 58 -6.91 27.67 -0.58
C GLU A 58 -6.10 26.38 -0.34
N LEU A 59 -6.09 25.43 -1.28
CA LEU A 59 -5.20 24.26 -1.23
C LEU A 59 -3.72 24.67 -1.30
N ASP A 60 -3.36 25.58 -2.20
CA ASP A 60 -1.98 26.05 -2.36
C ASP A 60 -1.48 26.75 -1.08
N ARG A 61 -2.40 27.34 -0.32
CA ARG A 61 -2.15 27.96 0.99
C ARG A 61 -2.27 26.98 2.16
N LEU A 62 -2.45 25.68 1.88
CA LEU A 62 -2.63 24.60 2.86
C LEU A 62 -3.85 24.79 3.79
N ARG A 63 -4.85 25.56 3.37
CA ARG A 63 -6.08 25.84 4.13
C ARG A 63 -7.20 24.93 3.67
N TYR A 64 -7.07 23.65 4.00
CA TYR A 64 -7.94 22.59 3.48
C TYR A 64 -9.42 22.75 3.87
N ASP A 65 -9.72 23.20 5.09
CA ASP A 65 -11.11 23.47 5.51
C ASP A 65 -11.75 24.60 4.70
N GLN A 66 -10.97 25.63 4.35
CA GLN A 66 -11.46 26.74 3.54
C GLN A 66 -11.67 26.29 2.09
N ALA A 67 -10.79 25.44 1.56
CA ALA A 67 -10.99 24.82 0.26
C ALA A 67 -12.31 24.01 0.24
N LEU A 68 -12.56 23.17 1.24
CA LEU A 68 -13.80 22.40 1.37
C LEU A 68 -15.03 23.30 1.53
N GLN A 69 -14.93 24.41 2.28
CA GLN A 69 -16.01 25.39 2.40
C GLN A 69 -16.34 26.04 1.05
N LYS A 70 -15.33 26.40 0.25
CA LYS A 70 -15.53 26.93 -1.10
C LYS A 70 -16.21 25.92 -2.02
N LEU A 71 -15.83 24.65 -1.93
CA LEU A 71 -16.51 23.57 -2.64
C LEU A 71 -17.97 23.40 -2.19
N GLN A 72 -18.25 23.46 -0.89
CA GLN A 72 -19.62 23.38 -0.37
C GLN A 72 -20.50 24.54 -0.88
N ILE A 73 -19.94 25.76 -0.96
CA ILE A 73 -20.64 26.89 -1.58
C ILE A 73 -20.87 26.63 -3.07
N ALA A 74 -19.89 26.07 -3.78
CA ALA A 74 -20.03 25.74 -5.21
C ALA A 74 -21.14 24.70 -5.44
N ASP A 75 -21.27 23.72 -4.55
CA ASP A 75 -22.34 22.71 -4.55
C ASP A 75 -23.73 23.35 -4.35
N SER A 76 -23.82 24.34 -3.46
CA SER A 76 -25.08 25.05 -3.16
C SER A 76 -25.65 25.84 -4.35
N LEU A 77 -24.83 26.13 -5.37
CA LEU A 77 -25.27 26.76 -6.62
C LEU A 77 -26.08 25.83 -7.54
N GLY A 78 -26.23 24.54 -7.19
CA GLY A 78 -26.97 23.55 -7.98
C GLY A 78 -26.29 23.15 -9.30
N SER A 79 -25.05 23.62 -9.53
CA SER A 79 -24.25 23.23 -10.68
C SER A 79 -23.78 21.78 -10.55
N LYS A 80 -23.77 21.03 -11.65
CA LYS A 80 -23.30 19.64 -11.64
C LYS A 80 -21.81 19.59 -11.25
N LYS A 81 -21.48 18.73 -10.28
CA LYS A 81 -20.09 18.49 -9.86
C LYS A 81 -19.26 18.00 -11.04
N THR A 82 -18.08 18.61 -11.20
CA THR A 82 -17.12 18.30 -12.26
C THR A 82 -15.97 17.43 -11.75
N GLY A 83 -15.18 16.83 -12.64
CA GLY A 83 -13.97 16.10 -12.24
C GLY A 83 -13.02 16.97 -11.40
N VAL A 84 -12.88 18.26 -11.76
CA VAL A 84 -12.06 19.24 -11.05
C VAL A 84 -12.55 19.48 -9.61
N TYR A 85 -13.87 19.51 -9.37
CA TYR A 85 -14.42 19.61 -8.02
C TYR A 85 -13.92 18.47 -7.14
N TYR A 86 -14.05 17.23 -7.63
CA TYR A 86 -13.68 16.04 -6.87
C TYR A 86 -12.16 15.88 -6.73
N GLU A 87 -11.39 16.38 -7.68
CA GLU A 87 -9.93 16.47 -7.54
C GLU A 87 -9.55 17.44 -6.41
N ILE A 88 -10.12 18.64 -6.37
CA ILE A 88 -9.85 19.61 -5.30
C ILE A 88 -10.30 19.06 -3.94
N GLU A 89 -11.47 18.42 -3.89
CA GLU A 89 -11.97 17.76 -2.68
C GLU A 89 -10.99 16.69 -2.19
N GLY A 90 -10.54 15.81 -3.09
CA GLY A 90 -9.61 14.75 -2.71
C GLY A 90 -8.25 15.29 -2.24
N ARG A 91 -7.73 16.35 -2.87
CA ARG A 91 -6.50 17.03 -2.43
C ARG A 91 -6.67 17.65 -1.05
N ALA A 92 -7.83 18.26 -0.76
CA ALA A 92 -8.13 18.79 0.56
C ALA A 92 -8.13 17.68 1.63
N TRP A 93 -8.75 16.54 1.32
CA TRP A 93 -8.78 15.39 2.23
C TRP A 93 -7.40 14.76 2.46
N ILE A 94 -6.53 14.70 1.44
CA ILE A 94 -5.11 14.34 1.64
C ILE A 94 -4.46 15.30 2.63
N GLY A 95 -4.62 16.61 2.44
CA GLY A 95 -4.08 17.62 3.33
C GLY A 95 -4.56 17.49 4.79
N LYS A 96 -5.79 17.01 4.97
CA LYS A 96 -6.38 16.69 6.29
C LYS A 96 -5.98 15.31 6.83
N GLY A 97 -5.22 14.51 6.09
CA GLY A 97 -4.80 13.17 6.46
C GLY A 97 -5.87 12.08 6.27
N ASP A 98 -7.01 12.38 5.66
CA ASP A 98 -8.04 11.39 5.33
C ASP A 98 -7.84 10.85 3.91
N LEU A 99 -6.85 9.95 3.80
CA LEU A 99 -6.52 9.32 2.53
C LEU A 99 -7.67 8.47 1.98
N THR A 100 -8.51 7.89 2.84
CA THR A 100 -9.65 7.05 2.39
C THR A 100 -10.71 7.88 1.68
N THR A 101 -11.10 9.02 2.26
CA THR A 101 -12.06 9.94 1.65
C THR A 101 -11.46 10.63 0.42
N ALA A 102 -10.15 10.94 0.45
CA ALA A 102 -9.45 11.46 -0.71
C ALA A 102 -9.53 10.53 -1.92
N MET A 103 -9.21 9.24 -1.73
CA MET A 103 -9.26 8.26 -2.82
C MET A 103 -10.67 8.13 -3.40
N LYS A 104 -11.72 8.09 -2.57
CA LYS A 104 -13.11 8.08 -3.06
C LYS A 104 -13.43 9.31 -3.90
N SER A 105 -12.96 10.49 -3.49
CA SER A 105 -13.15 11.73 -4.25
C SER A 105 -12.43 11.64 -5.60
N PHE A 106 -11.17 11.18 -5.63
CA PHE A 106 -10.46 10.97 -6.89
C PHE A 106 -11.10 9.91 -7.80
N GLU A 107 -11.70 8.85 -7.25
CA GLU A 107 -12.49 7.89 -8.05
C GLU A 107 -13.67 8.58 -8.75
N GLN A 108 -14.38 9.46 -8.05
CA GLN A 108 -15.45 10.27 -8.65
C GLN A 108 -14.90 11.22 -9.72
N SER A 109 -13.72 11.80 -9.48
CA SER A 109 -13.04 12.67 -10.44
C SER A 109 -12.74 11.93 -11.75
N ILE A 110 -12.11 10.75 -11.67
CA ILE A 110 -11.81 9.91 -12.85
C ILE A 110 -13.08 9.38 -13.53
N GLY A 111 -14.15 9.14 -12.77
CA GLY A 111 -15.45 8.77 -13.34
C GLY A 111 -16.06 9.86 -14.23
N LEU A 112 -15.68 11.13 -14.02
CA LEU A 112 -16.14 12.28 -14.80
C LEU A 112 -15.10 12.74 -15.85
N ASP A 113 -13.82 12.57 -15.56
CA ASP A 113 -12.69 12.86 -16.46
C ASP A 113 -11.75 11.65 -16.57
N PRO A 114 -12.02 10.73 -17.51
CA PRO A 114 -11.29 9.47 -17.63
C PRO A 114 -9.91 9.61 -18.31
N GLU A 115 -9.49 10.82 -18.70
CA GLU A 115 -8.21 11.04 -19.40
C GLU A 115 -7.07 11.47 -18.46
N ASN A 116 -7.36 11.74 -17.18
CA ASN A 116 -6.34 12.17 -16.22
C ASN A 116 -5.49 11.00 -15.71
N THR A 117 -4.52 10.55 -16.51
CA THR A 117 -3.63 9.44 -16.18
C THR A 117 -2.74 9.71 -14.97
N SER A 118 -2.38 10.98 -14.72
CA SER A 118 -1.60 11.35 -13.53
C SER A 118 -2.39 11.08 -12.26
N LEU A 119 -3.67 11.47 -12.23
CA LEU A 119 -4.53 11.23 -11.09
C LEU A 119 -4.79 9.72 -10.90
N MET A 120 -4.92 8.92 -11.97
CA MET A 120 -5.00 7.46 -11.85
C MET A 120 -3.77 6.85 -11.14
N ASN A 121 -2.57 7.36 -11.43
CA ASN A 121 -1.33 6.92 -10.78
C ASN A 121 -1.32 7.24 -9.29
N GLU A 122 -1.80 8.43 -8.95
CA GLU A 122 -1.93 8.86 -7.57
C GLU A 122 -2.98 8.05 -6.81
N ILE A 123 -4.12 7.74 -7.44
CA ILE A 123 -5.14 6.84 -6.87
C ILE A 123 -4.54 5.47 -6.61
N SER A 124 -3.80 4.92 -7.57
CA SER A 124 -3.12 3.65 -7.42
C SER A 124 -2.16 3.66 -6.23
N ALA A 125 -1.29 4.67 -6.13
CA ALA A 125 -0.35 4.82 -5.03
C ALA A 125 -1.05 5.01 -3.67
N GLY A 126 -2.10 5.82 -3.60
CA GLY A 126 -2.87 6.03 -2.38
C GLY A 126 -3.58 4.74 -1.93
N TYR A 127 -4.06 3.90 -2.85
CA TYR A 127 -4.60 2.59 -2.50
C TYR A 127 -3.53 1.58 -2.05
N GLU A 128 -2.29 1.68 -2.52
CA GLU A 128 -1.18 0.89 -1.96
C GLU A 128 -0.90 1.29 -0.51
N GLU A 129 -0.87 2.60 -0.22
CA GLU A 129 -0.69 3.13 1.13
C GLU A 129 -1.83 2.72 2.08
N LEU A 130 -3.06 2.70 1.57
CA LEU A 130 -4.24 2.16 2.28
C LEU A 130 -4.24 0.62 2.39
N ARG A 131 -3.21 -0.08 1.90
CA ARG A 131 -3.11 -1.55 1.86
C ARG A 131 -4.29 -2.21 1.14
N LYS A 132 -4.78 -1.59 0.06
CA LYS A 132 -5.86 -2.08 -0.82
C LYS A 132 -5.31 -2.44 -2.21
N PRO A 133 -4.50 -3.50 -2.33
CA PRO A 133 -3.76 -3.82 -3.56
C PRO A 133 -4.67 -4.09 -4.75
N THR A 134 -5.88 -4.63 -4.54
CA THR A 134 -6.84 -4.87 -5.63
C THR A 134 -7.25 -3.57 -6.34
N LYS A 135 -7.60 -2.53 -5.56
CA LYS A 135 -7.92 -1.22 -6.12
C LYS A 135 -6.70 -0.55 -6.73
N ALA A 136 -5.56 -0.63 -6.05
CA ALA A 136 -4.31 -0.11 -6.58
C ALA A 136 -3.97 -0.69 -7.96
N TYR A 137 -4.15 -2.00 -8.12
CA TYR A 137 -3.95 -2.72 -9.37
C TYR A 137 -4.92 -2.28 -10.47
N GLN A 138 -6.21 -2.13 -10.15
CA GLN A 138 -7.22 -1.67 -11.10
C GLN A 138 -6.87 -0.29 -11.69
N PHE A 139 -6.54 0.68 -10.84
CA PHE A 139 -6.18 2.03 -11.30
C PHE A 139 -4.81 2.09 -11.99
N ALA A 140 -3.83 1.30 -11.54
CA ALA A 140 -2.55 1.18 -12.26
C ALA A 140 -2.75 0.59 -13.66
N ARG A 141 -3.65 -0.38 -13.83
CA ARG A 141 -3.97 -0.99 -15.12
C ARG A 141 -4.69 -0.02 -16.04
N LEU A 142 -5.63 0.76 -15.50
CA LEU A 142 -6.30 1.80 -16.27
C LEU A 142 -5.30 2.84 -16.76
N SER A 143 -4.40 3.31 -15.90
CA SER A 143 -3.36 4.25 -16.30
C SER A 143 -2.39 3.69 -17.33
N LEU A 144 -1.96 2.42 -17.16
CA LEU A 144 -1.11 1.74 -18.13
C LEU A 144 -1.80 1.58 -19.49
N SER A 145 -3.12 1.36 -19.54
CA SER A 145 -3.86 1.27 -20.80
C SER A 145 -3.84 2.58 -21.61
N LYS A 146 -3.70 3.71 -20.92
CA LYS A 146 -3.59 5.05 -21.54
C LYS A 146 -2.15 5.39 -21.91
N ASN A 147 -1.17 4.91 -21.14
CA ASN A 147 0.26 5.10 -21.39
C ASN A 147 1.00 3.74 -21.39
N PRO A 148 0.86 2.94 -22.47
CA PRO A 148 1.39 1.57 -22.50
C PRO A 148 2.91 1.51 -22.33
N GLU A 149 3.65 2.50 -22.79
CA GLU A 149 5.12 2.48 -22.75
C GLU A 149 5.72 2.99 -21.43
N ASN A 150 4.89 3.27 -20.41
CA ASN A 150 5.39 3.81 -19.14
C ASN A 150 6.05 2.71 -18.29
N PRO A 151 7.39 2.71 -18.11
CA PRO A 151 8.09 1.64 -17.41
C PRO A 151 7.77 1.61 -15.90
N LEU A 152 7.47 2.76 -15.29
CA LEU A 152 7.08 2.84 -13.88
C LEU A 152 5.75 2.11 -13.63
N LEU A 153 4.78 2.29 -14.53
CA LEU A 153 3.47 1.65 -14.40
C LEU A 153 3.57 0.15 -14.62
N ARG A 154 4.37 -0.29 -15.59
CA ARG A 154 4.61 -1.73 -15.81
C ARG A 154 5.30 -2.37 -14.62
N TYR A 155 6.34 -1.75 -14.09
CA TYR A 155 7.03 -2.22 -12.88
C TYR A 155 6.08 -2.31 -11.67
N LYS A 156 5.23 -1.31 -11.47
CA LYS A 156 4.20 -1.32 -10.42
C LYS A 156 3.21 -2.48 -10.61
N ILE A 157 2.72 -2.65 -11.84
CA ILE A 157 1.78 -3.72 -12.18
C ILE A 157 2.40 -5.11 -11.99
N LEU A 158 3.68 -5.30 -12.33
CA LEU A 158 4.41 -6.54 -12.06
C LEU A 158 4.32 -6.90 -10.56
N ILE A 159 4.67 -5.94 -9.69
CA ILE A 159 4.63 -6.14 -8.23
C ILE A 159 3.21 -6.44 -7.75
N LEU A 160 2.23 -5.65 -8.18
CA LEU A 160 0.84 -5.80 -7.75
C LEU A 160 0.22 -7.11 -8.24
N SER A 161 0.45 -7.51 -9.49
CA SER A 161 0.03 -8.81 -10.02
C SER A 161 0.62 -9.95 -9.20
N SER A 162 1.90 -9.84 -8.80
CA SER A 162 2.50 -10.87 -7.94
C SER A 162 1.83 -10.93 -6.57
N LYS A 163 1.64 -9.79 -5.91
CA LYS A 163 1.03 -9.69 -4.57
C LYS A 163 -0.41 -10.21 -4.55
N LEU A 164 -1.15 -10.02 -5.65
CA LEU A 164 -2.52 -10.50 -5.82
C LEU A 164 -2.60 -11.96 -6.29
N GLY A 165 -1.49 -12.64 -6.54
CA GLY A 165 -1.51 -14.00 -7.07
C GLY A 165 -1.96 -14.12 -8.53
N ASN A 166 -2.03 -13.01 -9.28
CA ASN A 166 -2.32 -13.02 -10.72
C ASN A 166 -1.06 -13.44 -11.50
N LEU A 167 -0.79 -14.76 -11.54
CA LEU A 167 0.43 -15.33 -12.08
C LEU A 167 0.58 -15.07 -13.57
N GLU A 168 -0.52 -15.22 -14.32
CA GLU A 168 -0.54 -15.05 -15.77
C GLU A 168 -0.09 -13.62 -16.14
N TYR A 169 -0.73 -12.61 -15.53
CA TYR A 169 -0.38 -11.22 -15.79
C TYR A 169 1.02 -10.86 -15.28
N TYR A 170 1.44 -11.45 -14.15
CA TYR A 170 2.80 -11.28 -13.61
C TYR A 170 3.85 -11.75 -14.64
N GLU A 171 3.72 -12.96 -15.17
CA GLU A 171 4.66 -13.51 -16.15
C GLU A 171 4.60 -12.75 -17.49
N GLU A 172 3.40 -12.40 -17.96
CA GLU A 172 3.22 -11.58 -19.16
C GLU A 172 3.94 -10.24 -19.03
N THR A 173 3.75 -9.55 -17.90
CA THR A 173 4.37 -8.24 -17.66
C THR A 173 5.89 -8.36 -17.56
N LEU A 174 6.39 -9.38 -16.87
CA LEU A 174 7.83 -9.60 -16.71
C LEU A 174 8.50 -9.87 -18.06
N ASN A 175 7.89 -10.72 -18.88
CA ASN A 175 8.40 -11.02 -20.23
C ASN A 175 8.35 -9.78 -21.13
N TRP A 176 7.26 -9.02 -21.10
CA TRP A 176 7.17 -7.76 -21.84
C TRP A 176 8.31 -6.80 -21.46
N ILE A 177 8.61 -6.64 -20.17
CA ILE A 177 9.69 -5.76 -19.70
C ILE A 177 11.04 -6.24 -20.24
N ARG A 178 11.30 -7.55 -20.22
CA ARG A 178 12.54 -8.14 -20.74
C ARG A 178 12.69 -7.96 -22.25
N GLU A 179 11.62 -8.11 -23.02
CA GLU A 179 11.60 -7.99 -24.47
C GLU A 179 11.76 -6.54 -24.94
N ASN A 180 11.12 -5.60 -24.24
CA ASN A 180 11.11 -4.17 -24.59
C ASN A 180 12.15 -3.36 -23.79
N ASN A 181 13.17 -4.03 -23.25
CA ASN A 181 14.20 -3.37 -22.45
C ASN A 181 15.21 -2.63 -23.36
N PRO A 182 15.25 -1.29 -23.36
CA PRO A 182 16.18 -0.53 -24.19
C PRO A 182 17.64 -0.63 -23.74
N TYR A 183 17.88 -1.14 -22.52
CA TYR A 183 19.21 -1.24 -21.92
C TYR A 183 19.79 -2.66 -21.95
N LYS A 184 19.13 -3.61 -22.64
CA LYS A 184 19.46 -5.04 -22.58
C LYS A 184 20.95 -5.34 -22.82
N GLU A 185 21.56 -4.68 -23.81
CA GLU A 185 22.97 -4.87 -24.17
C GLU A 185 23.95 -4.15 -23.23
N ASP A 186 23.46 -3.18 -22.45
CA ASP A 186 24.27 -2.33 -21.56
C ASP A 186 24.31 -2.84 -20.11
N LEU A 187 23.72 -4.01 -19.82
CA LEU A 187 23.55 -4.49 -18.44
C LEU A 187 24.87 -4.50 -17.65
N SER A 188 25.94 -5.04 -18.22
CA SER A 188 27.24 -5.09 -17.53
C SER A 188 27.83 -3.71 -17.27
N ALA A 189 27.65 -2.75 -18.18
CA ALA A 189 28.10 -1.37 -17.99
C ALA A 189 27.30 -0.67 -16.88
N ILE A 190 25.98 -0.89 -16.85
CA ILE A 190 25.08 -0.38 -15.81
C ILE A 190 25.45 -0.93 -14.43
N GLU A 191 25.69 -2.25 -14.33
CA GLU A 191 26.11 -2.88 -13.08
C GLU A 191 27.45 -2.31 -12.59
N ALA A 192 28.43 -2.12 -13.48
CA ALA A 192 29.71 -1.50 -13.15
C ALA A 192 29.56 -0.05 -12.67
N GLU A 193 28.70 0.74 -13.32
CA GLU A 193 28.42 2.13 -12.94
C GLU A 193 27.76 2.21 -11.56
N VAL A 194 26.76 1.34 -11.30
CA VAL A 194 26.08 1.23 -10.00
C VAL A 194 27.06 0.78 -8.92
N ASN A 195 27.89 -0.23 -9.19
CA ASN A 195 28.90 -0.71 -8.25
C ASN A 195 29.89 0.39 -7.88
N THR A 196 30.38 1.12 -8.89
CA THR A 196 31.32 2.23 -8.72
C THR A 196 30.72 3.32 -7.82
N SER A 197 29.48 3.72 -8.07
CA SER A 197 28.74 4.67 -7.23
C SER A 197 28.62 4.19 -5.77
N TYR A 198 28.35 2.89 -5.58
CA TYR A 198 28.22 2.28 -4.26
C TYR A 198 29.56 2.25 -3.50
N GLU A 199 30.65 1.82 -4.15
CA GLU A 199 32.00 1.75 -3.59
C GLU A 199 32.54 3.13 -3.19
N PHE A 200 32.29 4.15 -4.01
CA PHE A 200 32.61 5.54 -3.65
C PHE A 200 31.69 6.13 -2.58
N GLY A 201 30.74 5.36 -2.04
CA GLY A 201 29.86 5.80 -0.97
C GLY A 201 28.82 6.83 -1.39
N ARG A 202 28.56 7.00 -2.69
CA ARG A 202 27.54 7.91 -3.23
C ARG A 202 26.17 7.26 -3.12
N ILE A 203 25.67 7.15 -1.89
CA ILE A 203 24.50 6.32 -1.57
C ILE A 203 23.23 6.84 -2.25
N ASP A 204 23.02 8.16 -2.32
CA ASP A 204 21.84 8.74 -2.97
C ASP A 204 21.84 8.51 -4.49
N GLU A 205 22.99 8.69 -5.12
CA GLU A 205 23.19 8.39 -6.54
C GLU A 205 22.93 6.91 -6.82
N THR A 206 23.48 6.02 -5.98
CA THR A 206 23.29 4.57 -6.08
C THR A 206 21.82 4.18 -5.99
N ILE A 207 21.09 4.73 -5.01
CA ILE A 207 19.64 4.48 -4.86
C ILE A 207 18.88 4.95 -6.10
N SER A 208 19.21 6.14 -6.62
CA SER A 208 18.56 6.69 -7.81
C SER A 208 18.80 5.82 -9.05
N LYS A 209 20.05 5.41 -9.28
CA LYS A 209 20.42 4.51 -10.39
C LYS A 209 19.73 3.15 -10.27
N CYS A 210 19.78 2.50 -9.10
CA CYS A 210 19.07 1.24 -8.90
C CYS A 210 17.57 1.38 -9.19
N LYS A 211 16.90 2.42 -8.66
CA LYS A 211 15.47 2.64 -8.92
C LYS A 211 15.16 2.87 -10.40
N LYS A 212 16.02 3.60 -11.11
CA LYS A 212 15.89 3.83 -12.55
C LYS A 212 15.99 2.51 -13.34
N PHE A 213 17.03 1.73 -13.08
CA PHE A 213 17.32 0.53 -13.87
C PHE A 213 16.47 -0.69 -13.49
N LEU A 214 16.00 -0.79 -12.26
CA LEU A 214 15.06 -1.85 -11.85
C LEU A 214 13.72 -1.78 -12.61
N LEU A 215 13.34 -0.64 -13.16
CA LEU A 215 12.15 -0.56 -14.03
C LEU A 215 12.30 -1.41 -15.31
N HIS A 216 13.54 -1.66 -15.74
CA HIS A 216 13.88 -2.38 -16.97
C HIS A 216 14.52 -3.74 -16.69
N PHE A 217 15.13 -3.91 -15.52
CA PHE A 217 15.72 -5.14 -15.02
C PHE A 217 15.08 -5.55 -13.68
N PRO A 218 13.75 -5.79 -13.65
CA PRO A 218 13.03 -5.98 -12.41
C PRO A 218 13.56 -7.17 -11.60
N ASP A 219 14.05 -8.20 -12.26
CA ASP A 219 14.53 -9.46 -11.69
C ASP A 219 16.05 -9.54 -11.55
N ASN A 220 16.79 -8.42 -11.68
CA ASN A 220 18.24 -8.41 -11.53
C ASN A 220 18.68 -8.47 -10.03
N PRO A 221 19.30 -9.57 -9.56
CA PRO A 221 19.63 -9.72 -8.14
C PRO A 221 20.71 -8.74 -7.66
N PHE A 222 21.64 -8.34 -8.52
CA PHE A 222 22.71 -7.39 -8.18
C PHE A 222 22.13 -6.01 -7.84
N LEU A 223 21.28 -5.46 -8.70
CA LEU A 223 20.63 -4.15 -8.48
C LEU A 223 19.80 -4.15 -7.19
N HIS A 224 19.07 -5.25 -6.94
CA HIS A 224 18.30 -5.44 -5.72
C HIS A 224 19.18 -5.51 -4.46
N ARG A 225 20.28 -6.26 -4.51
CA ARG A 225 21.25 -6.34 -3.39
C ARG A 225 21.87 -4.97 -3.11
N THR A 226 22.33 -4.27 -4.14
CA THR A 226 22.97 -2.96 -4.00
C THR A 226 21.99 -1.91 -3.49
N LEU A 227 20.72 -1.95 -3.94
CA LEU A 227 19.68 -1.07 -3.43
C LEU A 227 19.36 -1.38 -1.96
N LEU A 228 19.24 -2.65 -1.57
CA LEU A 228 19.03 -3.05 -0.17
C LEU A 228 20.10 -2.46 0.74
N LEU A 229 21.37 -2.69 0.40
CA LEU A 229 22.52 -2.22 1.18
C LEU A 229 22.55 -0.68 1.28
N SER A 230 22.24 -0.01 0.18
CA SER A 230 22.18 1.45 0.12
C SER A 230 21.05 2.02 0.98
N LEU A 231 19.85 1.42 0.94
CA LEU A 231 18.71 1.83 1.76
C LEU A 231 18.98 1.60 3.26
N LYS A 232 19.61 0.48 3.62
CA LYS A 232 20.05 0.19 4.99
C LYS A 232 21.07 1.21 5.49
N LYS A 233 22.10 1.50 4.69
CA LYS A 233 23.13 2.50 5.03
C LYS A 233 22.52 3.89 5.21
N LYS A 234 21.53 4.26 4.40
CA LYS A 234 20.80 5.53 4.51
C LYS A 234 19.76 5.55 5.64
N LYS A 235 19.40 4.40 6.23
CA LYS A 235 18.24 4.24 7.12
C LYS A 235 16.96 4.80 6.49
N SER A 236 16.75 4.49 5.21
CA SER A 236 15.63 5.03 4.45
C SER A 236 14.28 4.51 4.95
N SER A 237 13.27 5.38 5.03
CA SER A 237 11.88 5.02 5.28
C SER A 237 11.28 4.06 4.22
N HIS A 238 11.92 3.94 3.05
CA HIS A 238 11.45 3.09 1.96
C HIS A 238 11.99 1.64 2.04
N LEU A 239 12.86 1.34 3.00
CA LEU A 239 13.51 0.03 3.15
C LEU A 239 12.48 -1.11 3.23
N GLU A 240 11.45 -0.91 4.05
CA GLU A 240 10.44 -1.93 4.32
C GLU A 240 9.60 -2.25 3.10
N GLN A 241 9.09 -1.21 2.44
CA GLN A 241 8.33 -1.37 1.21
C GLN A 241 9.18 -2.06 0.13
N PHE A 242 10.44 -1.66 0.01
CA PHE A 242 11.37 -2.28 -0.93
C PHE A 242 11.58 -3.78 -0.67
N LEU A 243 11.68 -4.21 0.60
CA LEU A 243 11.79 -5.64 0.95
C LEU A 243 10.55 -6.44 0.54
N LEU A 244 9.36 -5.87 0.72
CA LEU A 244 8.10 -6.50 0.30
C LEU A 244 8.00 -6.57 -1.22
N ASP A 245 8.38 -5.50 -1.92
CA ASP A 245 8.37 -5.44 -3.39
C ASP A 245 9.40 -6.40 -3.99
N ARG A 246 10.59 -6.49 -3.41
CA ARG A 246 11.64 -7.45 -3.79
C ARG A 246 11.17 -8.88 -3.60
N ALA A 247 10.53 -9.21 -2.47
CA ALA A 247 9.95 -10.54 -2.28
C ALA A 247 8.81 -10.86 -3.27
N ALA A 248 8.03 -9.85 -3.68
CA ALA A 248 7.00 -9.99 -4.72
C ALA A 248 7.59 -10.19 -6.11
N ILE A 249 8.67 -9.49 -6.46
CA ILE A 249 9.39 -9.71 -7.72
C ILE A 249 9.99 -11.12 -7.75
N PHE A 250 10.66 -11.55 -6.69
CA PHE A 250 11.24 -12.88 -6.61
C PHE A 250 10.30 -13.89 -5.93
N ARG A 251 9.03 -13.88 -6.34
CA ARG A 251 7.91 -14.58 -5.65
C ARG A 251 8.09 -16.08 -5.42
N ASN A 252 8.94 -16.73 -6.22
CA ASN A 252 9.19 -18.16 -6.21
C ASN A 252 10.52 -18.53 -5.54
N GLU A 253 11.30 -17.54 -5.11
CA GLU A 253 12.61 -17.72 -4.51
C GLU A 253 12.55 -17.48 -2.98
N PRO A 254 12.67 -18.54 -2.16
CA PRO A 254 12.46 -18.44 -0.71
C PRO A 254 13.38 -17.45 -0.01
N ILE A 255 14.60 -17.30 -0.53
CA ILE A 255 15.66 -16.48 0.07
C ILE A 255 15.25 -15.01 0.23
N PHE A 256 14.46 -14.46 -0.70
CA PHE A 256 14.06 -13.06 -0.64
C PHE A 256 13.01 -12.81 0.44
N ALA A 257 12.06 -13.74 0.61
CA ALA A 257 11.13 -13.70 1.73
C ALA A 257 11.87 -13.89 3.07
N TYR A 258 12.85 -14.79 3.11
CA TYR A 258 13.66 -15.03 4.31
C TYR A 258 14.48 -13.81 4.74
N GLU A 259 15.18 -13.15 3.81
CA GLU A 259 15.94 -11.92 4.07
C GLU A 259 15.03 -10.80 4.60
N SER A 260 13.84 -10.62 4.01
CA SER A 260 12.83 -9.68 4.51
C SER A 260 12.37 -10.03 5.92
N ALA A 261 12.13 -11.31 6.21
CA ALA A 261 11.77 -11.77 7.54
C ALA A 261 12.84 -11.44 8.59
N LEU A 262 14.12 -11.66 8.29
CA LEU A 262 15.22 -11.32 9.20
C LEU A 262 15.32 -9.83 9.47
N GLU A 263 15.19 -9.00 8.44
CA GLU A 263 15.24 -7.54 8.60
C GLU A 263 14.06 -7.02 9.44
N PHE A 264 12.84 -7.53 9.20
CA PHE A 264 11.70 -7.20 10.04
C PHE A 264 11.88 -7.67 11.49
N LEU A 265 12.47 -8.85 11.70
CA LEU A 265 12.75 -9.36 13.04
C LEU A 265 13.75 -8.46 13.80
N GLN A 266 14.83 -8.04 13.13
CA GLN A 266 15.83 -7.12 13.69
C GLN A 266 15.20 -5.79 14.10
N ASN A 267 14.26 -5.29 13.30
CA ASN A 267 13.51 -4.05 13.57
C ASN A 267 12.28 -4.26 14.47
N ARG A 268 12.12 -5.43 15.10
CA ARG A 268 11.01 -5.80 15.99
C ARG A 268 9.61 -5.72 15.35
N LYS A 269 9.53 -5.80 14.03
CA LYS A 269 8.28 -5.91 13.27
C LYS A 269 7.83 -7.36 13.20
N PHE A 270 7.38 -7.89 14.35
CA PHE A 270 7.11 -9.31 14.49
C PHE A 270 6.04 -9.84 13.53
N ASN A 271 4.99 -9.05 13.23
CA ASN A 271 3.92 -9.49 12.33
C ASN A 271 4.40 -9.57 10.88
N ASP A 272 5.11 -8.56 10.38
CA ASP A 272 5.68 -8.57 9.02
C ASP A 272 6.76 -9.66 8.88
N SER A 273 7.57 -9.84 9.93
CA SER A 273 8.55 -10.92 10.00
C SER A 273 7.87 -12.28 9.95
N LEU A 274 6.76 -12.49 10.67
CA LEU A 274 6.01 -13.74 10.66
C LEU A 274 5.43 -14.03 9.28
N ALA A 275 4.86 -13.02 8.62
CA ALA A 275 4.32 -13.12 7.27
C ALA A 275 5.38 -13.64 6.29
N MET A 276 6.55 -13.00 6.29
CA MET A 276 7.65 -13.31 5.38
C MET A 276 8.31 -14.65 5.73
N SER A 277 8.38 -15.00 7.01
CA SER A 277 8.95 -16.27 7.45
C SER A 277 8.07 -17.45 7.02
N ARG A 278 6.75 -17.31 7.17
CA ARG A 278 5.78 -18.31 6.67
C ARG A 278 5.86 -18.45 5.16
N ARG A 279 5.93 -17.33 4.42
CA ARG A 279 6.10 -17.35 2.97
C ARG A 279 7.39 -18.04 2.55
N ALA A 280 8.53 -17.73 3.19
CA ALA A 280 9.81 -18.37 2.91
C ALA A 280 9.74 -19.89 3.15
N PHE A 281 9.19 -20.30 4.29
CA PHE A 281 9.01 -21.71 4.63
C PHE A 281 8.14 -22.43 3.60
N TYR A 282 6.98 -21.87 3.23
CA TYR A 282 6.11 -22.41 2.19
C TYR A 282 6.86 -22.59 0.86
N LEU A 283 7.59 -21.57 0.40
CA LEU A 283 8.32 -21.62 -0.86
C LEU A 283 9.44 -22.68 -0.85
N CYS A 284 10.14 -22.86 0.27
CA CYS A 284 11.12 -23.94 0.42
C CYS A 284 10.46 -25.31 0.24
N LEU A 285 9.35 -25.56 0.94
CA LEU A 285 8.61 -26.81 0.82
C LEU A 285 8.07 -27.03 -0.60
N LYS A 286 7.57 -25.98 -1.25
CA LYS A 286 7.11 -26.03 -2.63
C LYS A 286 8.22 -26.40 -3.61
N LYS A 287 9.41 -25.81 -3.45
CA LYS A 287 10.56 -25.99 -4.35
C LYS A 287 11.24 -27.36 -4.16
N ASN A 288 11.45 -27.76 -2.91
CA ASN A 288 12.31 -28.91 -2.59
C ASN A 288 11.59 -30.06 -1.86
N GLY A 289 10.38 -29.83 -1.35
CA GLY A 289 9.67 -30.75 -0.43
C GLY A 289 10.28 -30.82 0.97
N ASN A 290 11.26 -29.97 1.27
CA ASN A 290 11.89 -29.79 2.57
C ASN A 290 12.34 -28.32 2.73
N CYS A 291 12.82 -27.97 3.92
CA CYS A 291 13.40 -26.65 4.17
C CYS A 291 14.73 -26.80 4.93
N GLU A 292 15.60 -25.80 4.78
CA GLU A 292 16.79 -25.67 5.61
C GLU A 292 16.39 -25.16 7.01
N LYS A 293 17.19 -25.51 8.03
CA LYS A 293 16.89 -25.17 9.43
C LYS A 293 16.93 -23.67 9.69
N GLU A 294 17.71 -22.93 8.89
CA GLU A 294 17.89 -21.49 8.95
C GLU A 294 16.56 -20.76 8.71
N ILE A 295 15.69 -21.33 7.87
CA ILE A 295 14.35 -20.80 7.55
C ILE A 295 13.41 -20.88 8.77
N LEU A 296 13.65 -21.83 9.67
CA LEU A 296 12.84 -22.02 10.88
C LEU A 296 13.23 -21.06 12.01
N TYR A 297 14.42 -20.46 11.96
CA TYR A 297 14.91 -19.57 13.02
C TYR A 297 13.99 -18.38 13.31
N PRO A 298 13.53 -17.59 12.32
CA PRO A 298 12.63 -16.47 12.58
C PRO A 298 11.29 -16.93 13.17
N LEU A 299 10.70 -18.01 12.63
CA LEU A 299 9.44 -18.58 13.13
C LEU A 299 9.55 -18.95 14.61
N HIS A 300 10.61 -19.69 14.98
CA HIS A 300 10.89 -20.07 16.35
C HIS A 300 11.01 -18.86 17.28
N ARG A 301 11.80 -17.84 16.86
CA ARG A 301 11.99 -16.59 17.61
C ARG A 301 10.67 -15.86 17.85
N ILE A 302 9.82 -15.75 16.83
CA ILE A 302 8.55 -15.04 16.90
C ILE A 302 7.55 -15.78 17.78
N TYR A 303 7.40 -17.10 17.63
CA TYR A 303 6.48 -17.87 18.47
C TYR A 303 6.89 -17.89 19.93
N ARG A 304 8.20 -17.91 20.23
CA ARG A 304 8.69 -17.71 21.61
C ARG A 304 8.34 -16.33 22.15
N GLN A 305 8.49 -15.28 21.34
CA GLN A 305 8.14 -13.92 21.73
C GLN A 305 6.63 -13.77 22.01
N GLN A 306 5.79 -14.49 21.25
CA GLN A 306 4.33 -14.53 21.44
C GLN A 306 3.89 -15.43 22.60
N GLY A 307 4.80 -16.22 23.18
CA GLY A 307 4.49 -17.17 24.26
C GLY A 307 3.69 -18.40 23.80
N SER A 308 3.70 -18.73 22.51
CA SER A 308 2.90 -19.84 21.98
C SER A 308 3.62 -21.18 22.12
N ILE A 309 3.42 -21.85 23.25
CA ILE A 309 4.13 -23.08 23.63
C ILE A 309 4.01 -24.17 22.54
N THR A 310 2.81 -24.40 22.02
CA THR A 310 2.58 -25.45 21.01
C THR A 310 3.20 -25.13 19.66
N ASP A 311 3.23 -23.86 19.26
CA ASP A 311 3.83 -23.45 18.00
C ASP A 311 5.36 -23.49 18.10
N VAL A 312 5.93 -23.12 19.25
CA VAL A 312 7.36 -23.31 19.53
C VAL A 312 7.74 -24.79 19.44
N GLN A 313 6.99 -25.66 20.12
CA GLN A 313 7.22 -27.10 20.09
C GLN A 313 7.14 -27.67 18.66
N ALA A 314 6.21 -27.18 17.84
CA ALA A 314 6.08 -27.60 16.45
C ALA A 314 7.31 -27.21 15.62
N ILE A 315 7.87 -26.01 15.81
CA ILE A 315 9.08 -25.59 15.11
C ILE A 315 10.30 -26.39 15.60
N GLU A 316 10.41 -26.70 16.88
CA GLU A 316 11.49 -27.56 17.43
C GLU A 316 11.43 -28.98 16.82
N ILE A 317 10.23 -29.56 16.68
CA ILE A 317 10.04 -30.85 15.99
C ILE A 317 10.48 -30.75 14.53
N LEU A 318 10.13 -29.67 13.82
CA LEU A 318 10.57 -29.46 12.44
C LEU A 318 12.09 -29.34 12.34
N GLN A 319 12.75 -28.67 13.30
CA GLN A 319 14.20 -28.60 13.36
C GLN A 319 14.82 -29.99 13.56
N GLU A 320 14.29 -30.79 14.49
CA GLU A 320 14.74 -32.17 14.72
C GLU A 320 14.59 -33.02 13.44
N ILE A 321 13.46 -32.89 12.74
CA ILE A 321 13.21 -33.56 11.46
C ILE A 321 14.28 -33.22 10.42
N VAL A 322 14.61 -31.93 10.28
CA VAL A 322 15.58 -31.45 9.29
C VAL A 322 17.01 -31.85 9.67
N GLU A 323 17.36 -31.87 10.95
CA GLU A 323 18.72 -32.13 11.42
C GLU A 323 19.05 -33.62 11.63
N SER A 324 18.09 -34.42 12.08
CA SER A 324 18.36 -35.81 12.50
C SER A 324 18.56 -36.79 11.35
N GLY A 325 18.10 -36.45 10.13
CA GLY A 325 18.06 -37.40 9.00
C GLY A 325 17.22 -38.66 9.28
N ARG A 326 16.40 -38.64 10.34
CA ARG A 326 15.57 -39.76 10.77
C ARG A 326 14.61 -40.14 9.64
N LYS A 327 14.38 -41.44 9.47
CA LYS A 327 13.32 -41.93 8.59
C LYS A 327 11.96 -41.50 9.15
N ILE A 328 11.24 -40.70 8.38
CA ILE A 328 9.91 -40.20 8.69
C ILE A 328 8.88 -41.05 7.95
N ASP A 329 7.69 -41.20 8.53
CA ASP A 329 6.52 -41.81 7.91
C ASP A 329 5.24 -41.06 8.31
N SER A 330 4.10 -41.45 7.75
CA SER A 330 2.83 -40.78 8.02
C SER A 330 2.35 -40.97 9.45
N GLU A 331 2.69 -42.07 10.11
CA GLU A 331 2.27 -42.35 11.50
C GLU A 331 3.03 -41.46 12.48
N PHE A 332 4.34 -41.30 12.26
CA PHE A 332 5.15 -40.35 12.99
C PHE A 332 4.62 -38.92 12.85
N LEU A 333 4.34 -38.47 11.62
CA LEU A 333 3.81 -37.12 11.38
C LEU A 333 2.44 -36.92 12.02
N ASP A 334 1.55 -37.91 11.93
CA ASP A 334 0.23 -37.88 12.58
C ASP A 334 0.35 -37.69 14.11
N ALA A 335 1.26 -38.43 14.76
CA ALA A 335 1.51 -38.31 16.19
C ALA A 335 2.03 -36.91 16.55
N LYS A 336 2.92 -36.33 15.75
CA LYS A 336 3.47 -34.98 15.97
C LYS A 336 2.44 -33.87 15.72
N LEU A 337 1.56 -34.05 14.73
CA LEU A 337 0.43 -33.15 14.51
C LEU A 337 -0.53 -33.16 15.70
N LYS A 338 -0.91 -34.34 16.20
CA LYS A 338 -1.75 -34.45 17.40
C LYS A 338 -1.09 -33.82 18.63
N GLN A 339 0.21 -34.07 18.84
CA GLN A 339 1.00 -33.51 19.93
C GLN A 339 0.97 -31.97 19.95
N THR A 340 1.00 -31.34 18.77
CA THR A 340 1.09 -29.87 18.63
C THR A 340 -0.27 -29.20 18.44
N GLY A 341 -1.38 -29.96 18.51
CA GLY A 341 -2.72 -29.45 18.24
C GLY A 341 -2.90 -29.02 16.78
N TYR A 342 -2.30 -29.76 15.86
CA TYR A 342 -2.27 -29.49 14.42
C TYR A 342 -1.68 -28.10 14.13
N ASN A 343 -0.45 -27.85 14.56
CA ASN A 343 0.24 -26.61 14.20
C ASN A 343 0.32 -26.45 12.67
N ARG A 344 0.18 -25.20 12.22
CA ARG A 344 0.12 -24.81 10.81
C ARG A 344 1.37 -25.21 10.01
N GLU A 345 2.56 -24.85 10.49
CA GLU A 345 3.81 -25.11 9.78
C GLU A 345 4.13 -26.60 9.71
N LEU A 346 3.89 -27.34 10.82
CA LEU A 346 4.06 -28.79 10.83
C LEU A 346 3.04 -29.50 9.92
N LEU A 347 1.80 -29.03 9.87
CA LEU A 347 0.79 -29.53 8.93
C LEU A 347 1.23 -29.31 7.49
N LEU A 348 1.67 -28.09 7.17
CA LEU A 348 2.12 -27.74 5.84
C LEU A 348 3.27 -28.66 5.39
N PHE A 349 4.29 -28.85 6.25
CA PHE A 349 5.37 -29.81 6.01
C PHE A 349 4.84 -31.22 5.76
N SER A 350 3.94 -31.71 6.62
CA SER A 350 3.40 -33.07 6.55
C SER A 350 2.62 -33.32 5.26
N LEU A 351 1.85 -32.34 4.80
CA LEU A 351 1.12 -32.40 3.53
C LEU A 351 2.07 -32.42 2.31
N PHE A 352 3.14 -31.61 2.32
CA PHE A 352 4.18 -31.68 1.29
C PHE A 352 4.92 -33.01 1.30
N TYR A 353 5.19 -33.55 2.50
CA TYR A 353 5.79 -34.87 2.67
C TYR A 353 4.94 -35.97 2.01
N LEU A 354 3.63 -35.98 2.25
CA LEU A 354 2.70 -36.95 1.64
C LEU A 354 2.63 -36.82 0.12
N ARG A 355 2.72 -35.60 -0.43
CA ARG A 355 2.76 -35.38 -1.89
C ARG A 355 4.05 -35.93 -2.51
N LYS A 356 5.18 -35.76 -1.84
CA LYS A 356 6.49 -36.24 -2.32
C LYS A 356 6.65 -37.75 -2.15
N ASN A 357 5.98 -38.33 -1.15
CA ASN A 357 6.03 -39.77 -0.82
C ASN A 357 4.60 -40.36 -0.84
N PRO A 358 3.96 -40.47 -2.01
CA PRO A 358 2.59 -40.92 -2.10
C PRO A 358 2.45 -42.40 -1.73
N THR A 359 1.42 -42.69 -0.93
CA THR A 359 0.94 -44.02 -0.58
C THR A 359 -0.54 -44.11 -0.96
N SER A 360 -1.13 -45.32 -0.95
CA SER A 360 -2.55 -45.52 -1.27
C SER A 360 -3.50 -44.66 -0.40
N ASN A 361 -3.09 -44.34 0.83
CA ASN A 361 -3.90 -43.62 1.80
C ASN A 361 -3.52 -42.13 1.92
N SER A 362 -2.54 -41.63 1.17
CA SER A 362 -2.03 -40.26 1.32
C SER A 362 -3.11 -39.19 1.14
N ASN A 363 -4.02 -39.35 0.17
CA ASN A 363 -5.10 -38.38 -0.05
C ASN A 363 -6.10 -38.37 1.11
N PHE A 364 -6.52 -39.55 1.58
CA PHE A 364 -7.42 -39.67 2.73
C PHE A 364 -6.78 -39.05 3.98
N LYS A 365 -5.50 -39.35 4.22
CA LYS A 365 -4.75 -38.83 5.37
C LYS A 365 -4.59 -37.31 5.32
N ALA A 366 -4.32 -36.76 4.13
CA ALA A 366 -4.22 -35.31 3.94
C ALA A 366 -5.53 -34.59 4.25
N GLU A 367 -6.67 -35.09 3.77
CA GLU A 367 -7.98 -34.51 4.06
C GLU A 367 -8.37 -34.69 5.54
N GLU A 368 -8.05 -35.84 6.15
CA GLU A 368 -8.23 -36.05 7.60
C GLU A 368 -7.48 -34.98 8.41
N TRP A 369 -6.19 -34.74 8.13
CA TRP A 369 -5.40 -33.74 8.83
C TRP A 369 -5.90 -32.31 8.63
N LYS A 370 -6.30 -31.96 7.40
CA LYS A 370 -6.92 -30.66 7.11
C LYS A 370 -8.22 -30.47 7.89
N SER A 371 -9.02 -31.51 8.04
CA SER A 371 -10.27 -31.43 8.81
C SER A 371 -10.03 -31.22 10.30
N TYR A 372 -9.07 -31.93 10.88
CA TYR A 372 -8.67 -31.68 12.26
C TYR A 372 -8.10 -30.27 12.45
N PHE A 373 -7.30 -29.78 11.51
CA PHE A 373 -6.81 -28.40 11.52
C PHE A 373 -7.94 -27.38 11.45
N ALA A 374 -8.90 -27.60 10.54
CA ALA A 374 -10.09 -26.78 10.40
C ALA A 374 -10.89 -26.69 11.71
N LYS A 375 -11.02 -27.82 12.42
CA LYS A 375 -11.75 -27.92 13.68
C LYS A 375 -11.00 -27.33 14.88
N LEU A 376 -9.69 -27.54 14.97
CA LEU A 376 -8.91 -27.25 16.18
C LEU A 376 -8.14 -25.93 16.11
N ARG A 377 -7.80 -25.46 14.91
CA ARG A 377 -6.83 -24.38 14.73
C ARG A 377 -7.29 -23.24 13.85
N LYS A 378 -8.27 -23.43 12.95
CA LYS A 378 -8.70 -22.43 11.97
C LYS A 378 -9.08 -21.08 12.58
N GLN A 379 -9.85 -21.05 13.66
CA GLN A 379 -10.22 -19.79 14.30
C GLN A 379 -8.98 -19.03 14.81
N LYS A 380 -8.07 -19.74 15.50
CA LYS A 380 -6.80 -19.15 15.96
C LYS A 380 -5.93 -18.70 14.78
N GLU A 381 -5.92 -19.46 13.68
CA GLU A 381 -5.22 -19.05 12.46
C GLU A 381 -5.82 -17.78 11.85
N GLU A 382 -7.14 -17.67 11.75
CA GLU A 382 -7.82 -16.46 11.26
C GLU A 382 -7.50 -15.25 12.15
N GLU A 383 -7.49 -15.44 13.48
CA GLU A 383 -7.07 -14.41 14.44
C GLU A 383 -5.59 -14.03 14.28
N ASP A 384 -4.70 -15.00 14.09
CA ASP A 384 -3.27 -14.78 13.86
C ASP A 384 -3.05 -14.04 12.52
N LEU A 385 -3.72 -14.46 11.45
CA LEU A 385 -3.65 -13.84 10.13
C LEU A 385 -4.28 -12.45 10.11
N SER A 386 -5.32 -12.19 10.90
CA SER A 386 -5.92 -10.85 11.01
C SER A 386 -4.94 -9.79 11.52
N LYS A 387 -3.93 -10.22 12.30
CA LYS A 387 -2.86 -9.35 12.84
C LYS A 387 -1.71 -9.18 11.86
N ILE A 388 -1.66 -10.01 10.82
CA ILE A 388 -0.56 -10.08 9.85
C ILE A 388 -1.03 -9.54 8.51
N ALA A 389 -0.54 -8.37 8.13
CA ALA A 389 -0.74 -7.85 6.78
C ALA A 389 0.36 -8.39 5.85
N SER A 390 0.22 -9.63 5.38
CA SER A 390 1.12 -10.15 4.35
C SER A 390 0.92 -9.37 3.04
N PRO A 391 1.99 -8.98 2.31
CA PRO A 391 1.86 -8.46 0.95
C PRO A 391 1.21 -9.50 0.00
N PHE A 392 1.17 -10.77 0.39
CA PHE A 392 0.56 -11.88 -0.34
C PHE A 392 -0.78 -12.33 0.27
N ALA A 393 -1.44 -11.52 1.10
CA ALA A 393 -2.68 -11.92 1.77
C ALA A 393 -3.82 -12.28 0.78
N TYR A 394 -3.77 -11.78 -0.45
CA TYR A 394 -4.70 -12.09 -1.52
C TYR A 394 -4.23 -13.23 -2.43
N ASP A 395 -3.00 -13.74 -2.24
CA ASP A 395 -2.45 -14.89 -2.96
C ASP A 395 -2.94 -16.18 -2.29
N SER A 396 -3.87 -16.87 -2.94
CA SER A 396 -4.49 -18.10 -2.41
C SER A 396 -3.60 -19.35 -2.50
N GLU A 397 -2.39 -19.24 -3.04
CA GLU A 397 -1.55 -20.40 -3.34
C GLU A 397 -1.16 -21.21 -2.09
N GLU A 398 -0.90 -20.52 -0.98
CA GLU A 398 -0.56 -21.17 0.30
C GLU A 398 -1.82 -21.62 1.07
N SER A 399 -2.83 -20.74 1.16
CA SER A 399 -4.04 -21.02 1.95
C SER A 399 -4.87 -22.19 1.39
N SER A 400 -4.91 -22.33 0.06
CA SER A 400 -5.59 -23.45 -0.62
C SER A 400 -4.96 -24.82 -0.31
N PHE A 401 -3.71 -24.83 0.14
CA PHE A 401 -3.03 -26.06 0.52
C PHE A 401 -3.45 -26.58 1.89
N LEU A 402 -3.83 -25.67 2.79
CA LEU A 402 -4.26 -25.96 4.16
C LEU A 402 -5.78 -26.17 4.26
N SER A 403 -6.56 -25.77 3.25
CA SER A 403 -8.01 -25.92 3.22
C SER A 403 -8.45 -27.32 2.77
N GLU A 404 -9.60 -27.76 3.32
CA GLU A 404 -10.40 -28.86 2.76
C GLU A 404 -10.78 -28.53 1.30
N LYS A 405 -10.92 -29.56 0.47
CA LYS A 405 -11.33 -29.42 -0.93
C LYS A 405 -12.84 -29.37 -1.12
#